data_AF-A0A520B1Q4-F1
#
_entry.id   AF-A0A520B1Q4-F1
#
_cell.length_a   1.000
_cell.length_b   1.000
_cell.length_c   1.000
_cell.angle_alpha   90.00
_cell.angle_beta   90.00
_cell.angle_gamma   90.00
#
_symmetry.space_group_name_H-M   'P 1'
#
loop_
_entity.id
_entity.type
_entity.pdbx_description
1 polymer ?
#
loop_
_entity_poly.entity_id
_entity_poly.type
_entity_poly.pdbx_seq_one_letter_code
_entity_poly.pdbx_strand_id
1 'polypeptide(L)'
;FVSFIQKNEQIDAEVIKPNNLVKLSVDVMDLNNLLGLEIGDNAIIANAPSFIPSTIHFWDGTTLAVNGNYKTLDTTKIKERNGQDANGFKYNEFLIPVDKPIRALDFDVKFKHKGFTGYRLDSVNKIAKVDGGQIELLSNQNGEVKISYPQVMDKRIGETHGFYKNGEMLKNSGRTSYSVPTIEMIEWLKKTLTTYQKAVDLIDNKELKSKQEVDAYLAKKLLKKPAQSDKKAFAKTFYAGPVDHIMIYVENSKPESATKKVTLKLHKDDRESFNEGYFVAKDSKNNKYGIVDAKGNWIVNPTYDDIRAESEGKFSVYQNRIGRVRKLDALNKKFVDLSD
;
A
#
# COMPACT_ATOMS: atom_id res chain seq x y z
N PHE A 1 -1.74 6.34 7.23
CA PHE A 1 -2.67 5.21 6.99
C PHE A 1 -4.12 5.66 6.91
N VAL A 2 -4.81 6.02 8.00
CA VAL A 2 -6.25 6.39 7.97
C VAL A 2 -6.55 7.50 6.96
N SER A 3 -5.78 8.59 7.00
CA SER A 3 -5.93 9.70 6.05
C SER A 3 -5.65 9.32 4.59
N PHE A 4 -4.80 8.31 4.35
CA PHE A 4 -4.55 7.79 3.00
C PHE A 4 -5.81 7.08 2.49
N ILE A 5 -6.36 6.15 3.28
CA ILE A 5 -7.57 5.41 2.89
C ILE A 5 -8.74 6.37 2.66
N GLN A 6 -8.96 7.34 3.55
CA GLN A 6 -10.07 8.29 3.42
C GLN A 6 -9.94 9.23 2.20
N LYS A 7 -8.72 9.45 1.70
CA LYS A 7 -8.48 10.32 0.55
C LYS A 7 -8.57 9.56 -0.77
N ASN A 8 -8.09 8.33 -0.79
CA ASN A 8 -7.86 7.58 -2.02
C ASN A 8 -8.91 6.49 -2.26
N GLU A 9 -9.56 5.99 -1.22
CA GLU A 9 -10.52 4.90 -1.33
C GLU A 9 -11.95 5.39 -1.17
N GLN A 10 -12.84 4.77 -1.93
CA GLN A 10 -14.27 5.08 -1.96
C GLN A 10 -15.08 3.79 -1.93
N ILE A 11 -16.33 3.92 -1.49
CA ILE A 11 -17.30 2.82 -1.54
C ILE A 11 -18.48 3.23 -2.40
N ASP A 12 -19.00 2.25 -3.14
CA ASP A 12 -20.29 2.31 -3.83
C ASP A 12 -21.27 1.37 -3.12
N ALA A 13 -22.55 1.68 -3.15
CA ALA A 13 -23.59 0.83 -2.59
C ALA A 13 -24.80 0.81 -3.51
N GLU A 14 -25.36 -0.38 -3.72
CA GLU A 14 -26.62 -0.57 -4.42
C GLU A 14 -27.66 -1.12 -3.43
N VAL A 15 -28.84 -0.51 -3.38
CA VAL A 15 -29.95 -1.03 -2.57
C VAL A 15 -30.65 -2.16 -3.33
N ILE A 16 -30.41 -3.41 -2.92
CA ILE A 16 -30.97 -4.63 -3.54
C ILE A 16 -31.84 -5.35 -2.51
N LYS A 17 -33.06 -4.86 -2.28
CA LYS A 17 -33.92 -5.32 -1.17
C LYS A 17 -34.09 -6.85 -1.19
N PRO A 18 -33.90 -7.54 -0.05
CA PRO A 18 -33.75 -7.01 1.31
C PRO A 18 -32.29 -6.72 1.76
N ASN A 19 -31.35 -6.59 0.82
CA ASN A 19 -29.93 -6.38 1.07
C ASN A 19 -29.42 -5.04 0.49
N ASN A 20 -28.20 -4.69 0.86
CA ASN A 20 -27.36 -3.72 0.17
C ASN A 20 -26.11 -4.44 -0.34
N LEU A 21 -25.70 -4.17 -1.57
CA LEU A 21 -24.41 -4.59 -2.11
C LEU A 21 -23.45 -3.42 -2.03
N VAL A 22 -22.45 -3.51 -1.14
CA VAL A 22 -21.39 -2.49 -0.99
C VAL A 22 -20.13 -2.95 -1.70
N LYS A 23 -19.57 -2.12 -2.56
CA LYS A 23 -18.33 -2.37 -3.30
C LYS A 23 -17.25 -1.41 -2.81
N LEU A 24 -16.08 -1.95 -2.51
CA LEU A 24 -14.90 -1.20 -2.09
C LEU A 24 -13.74 -1.59 -3.02
N SER A 25 -13.25 -0.63 -3.79
CA SER A 25 -12.00 -0.75 -4.54
C SER A 25 -10.86 -0.25 -3.68
N VAL A 26 -9.74 -0.97 -3.65
CA VAL A 26 -8.52 -0.57 -2.92
C VAL A 26 -7.30 -0.78 -3.79
N ASP A 27 -6.42 0.22 -3.85
CA ASP A 27 -5.08 0.07 -4.41
C ASP A 27 -4.18 -0.63 -3.38
N VAL A 28 -3.96 -1.93 -3.58
CA VAL A 28 -3.19 -2.75 -2.63
C VAL A 28 -1.70 -2.46 -2.74
N MET A 29 -1.22 -2.00 -3.89
CA MET A 29 0.19 -1.73 -4.12
C MET A 29 0.63 -0.50 -3.34
N ASP A 30 -0.05 0.63 -3.51
CA ASP A 30 0.24 1.86 -2.76
C ASP A 30 0.07 1.65 -1.26
N LEU A 31 -0.94 0.88 -0.86
CA LEU A 31 -1.19 0.60 0.54
C LEU A 31 -0.10 -0.29 1.16
N ASN A 32 0.39 -1.31 0.46
CA ASN A 32 1.51 -2.14 0.94
C ASN A 32 2.82 -1.33 1.01
N ASN A 33 3.09 -0.47 0.02
CA ASN A 33 4.23 0.43 0.03
C ASN A 33 4.19 1.36 1.26
N LEU A 34 3.03 1.96 1.55
CA LEU A 34 2.83 2.79 2.74
C LEU A 34 3.09 2.03 4.05
N LEU A 35 2.89 0.70 4.07
CA LEU A 35 3.03 -0.15 5.25
C LEU A 35 4.44 -0.76 5.40
N GLY A 36 5.39 -0.40 4.52
CA GLY A 36 6.75 -0.94 4.53
C GLY A 36 6.82 -2.42 4.11
N LEU A 37 5.80 -2.88 3.39
CA LEU A 37 5.76 -4.22 2.84
C LEU A 37 6.13 -4.10 1.35
N GLU A 38 7.42 -3.95 1.03
CA GLU A 38 7.91 -4.10 -0.35
C GLU A 38 7.63 -5.55 -0.80
N ILE A 39 6.86 -5.75 -1.87
CA ILE A 39 6.46 -7.10 -2.28
C ILE A 39 6.63 -7.28 -3.79
N GLY A 40 7.23 -8.41 -4.20
CA GLY A 40 7.12 -8.90 -5.57
C GLY A 40 5.72 -9.44 -5.86
N ASP A 41 5.35 -9.50 -7.13
CA ASP A 41 3.98 -9.70 -7.65
C ASP A 41 3.14 -10.77 -6.92
N ASN A 42 3.73 -11.91 -6.56
CA ASN A 42 3.00 -13.04 -5.97
C ASN A 42 2.60 -12.86 -4.49
N ALA A 43 3.17 -11.91 -3.75
CA ALA A 43 2.87 -11.74 -2.32
C ALA A 43 2.09 -10.45 -1.98
N ILE A 44 1.70 -9.67 -3.01
CA ILE A 44 0.88 -8.45 -2.89
C ILE A 44 -0.47 -8.75 -2.22
N ILE A 45 -1.14 -9.81 -2.67
CA ILE A 45 -2.48 -10.19 -2.17
C ILE A 45 -2.42 -10.78 -0.76
N ALA A 46 -1.36 -11.54 -0.43
CA ALA A 46 -1.23 -12.21 0.87
C ALA A 46 -1.07 -11.25 2.05
N ASN A 47 -0.61 -10.02 1.80
CA ASN A 47 -0.43 -8.98 2.81
C ASN A 47 -1.43 -7.83 2.70
N ALA A 48 -2.38 -7.93 1.75
CA ALA A 48 -3.41 -6.92 1.56
C ALA A 48 -4.20 -6.69 2.87
N PRO A 49 -4.44 -5.42 3.25
CA PRO A 49 -5.31 -5.11 4.38
C PRO A 49 -6.70 -5.74 4.24
N SER A 50 -7.24 -6.18 5.38
CA SER A 50 -8.55 -6.78 5.49
C SER A 50 -9.54 -5.75 6.04
N PHE A 51 -10.51 -5.37 5.21
CA PHE A 51 -11.58 -4.44 5.58
C PHE A 51 -12.75 -5.23 6.14
N ILE A 52 -13.10 -4.98 7.41
CA ILE A 52 -14.18 -5.67 8.11
C ILE A 52 -15.26 -4.64 8.44
N PRO A 53 -16.44 -4.68 7.78
CA PRO A 53 -17.56 -3.83 8.13
C PRO A 53 -17.91 -3.92 9.62
N SER A 54 -17.93 -2.79 10.32
CA SER A 54 -18.24 -2.72 11.75
C SER A 54 -19.54 -1.99 12.05
N THR A 55 -19.76 -0.82 11.44
CA THR A 55 -20.94 0.03 11.70
C THR A 55 -21.46 0.63 10.42
N ILE A 56 -22.74 0.42 10.14
CA ILE A 56 -23.45 1.04 9.02
C ILE A 56 -24.05 2.36 9.51
N HIS A 57 -23.89 3.41 8.72
CA HIS A 57 -24.56 4.69 8.91
C HIS A 57 -25.58 4.85 7.79
N PHE A 58 -26.85 5.03 8.11
CA PHE A 58 -27.92 5.17 7.13
C PHE A 58 -28.19 6.65 6.79
N TRP A 59 -28.94 6.86 5.71
CA TRP A 59 -29.39 8.20 5.31
C TRP A 59 -30.51 8.76 6.20
N ASP A 60 -31.28 7.91 6.90
CA ASP A 60 -32.27 8.35 7.89
C ASP A 60 -31.64 8.84 9.22
N GLY A 61 -30.31 8.85 9.31
CA GLY A 61 -29.55 9.25 10.49
C GLY A 61 -29.34 8.14 11.52
N THR A 62 -29.96 6.96 11.34
CA THR A 62 -29.74 5.81 12.23
C THR A 62 -28.44 5.08 11.92
N THR A 63 -27.95 4.29 12.87
CA THR A 63 -26.78 3.43 12.70
C THR A 63 -27.09 2.00 13.10
N LEU A 64 -26.31 1.05 12.57
CA LEU A 64 -26.42 -0.36 12.92
C LEU A 64 -25.02 -0.98 13.03
N ALA A 65 -24.74 -1.65 14.15
CA ALA A 65 -23.56 -2.50 14.26
C ALA A 65 -23.73 -3.75 13.39
N VAL A 66 -22.75 -4.03 12.53
CA VAL A 66 -22.81 -5.14 11.58
C VAL A 66 -22.70 -6.49 12.30
N ASN A 67 -21.85 -6.58 13.33
CA ASN A 67 -21.62 -7.80 14.12
C ASN A 67 -21.37 -9.07 13.28
N GLY A 68 -20.67 -8.93 12.14
CA GLY A 68 -20.40 -10.05 11.23
C GLY A 68 -21.58 -10.48 10.35
N ASN A 69 -22.72 -9.79 10.42
CA ASN A 69 -23.89 -10.08 9.60
C ASN A 69 -23.75 -9.51 8.18
N TYR A 70 -22.88 -10.12 7.37
CA TYR A 70 -22.70 -9.82 5.95
C TYR A 70 -22.06 -11.02 5.25
N LYS A 71 -22.14 -11.06 3.92
CA LYS A 71 -21.41 -12.03 3.09
C LYS A 71 -20.40 -11.30 2.23
N THR A 72 -19.19 -11.82 2.15
CA THR A 72 -18.20 -11.38 1.15
C THR A 72 -18.41 -12.14 -0.14
N LEU A 73 -18.51 -11.44 -1.27
CA LEU A 73 -18.54 -12.09 -2.58
C LEU A 73 -17.10 -12.31 -3.04
N ASP A 74 -16.79 -13.55 -3.44
CA ASP A 74 -15.46 -13.94 -3.88
C ASP A 74 -15.22 -13.42 -5.30
N THR A 75 -14.54 -12.28 -5.40
CA THR A 75 -14.22 -11.62 -6.68
C THR A 75 -13.23 -12.43 -7.53
N THR A 76 -12.52 -13.41 -6.95
CA THR A 76 -11.62 -14.32 -7.70
C THR A 76 -12.36 -15.38 -8.51
N LYS A 77 -13.64 -15.62 -8.22
CA LYS A 77 -14.51 -16.55 -8.96
C LYS A 77 -15.33 -15.88 -10.05
N ILE A 78 -15.26 -14.55 -10.17
CA ILE A 78 -15.83 -13.81 -11.30
C ILE A 78 -14.90 -14.03 -12.49
N LYS A 79 -15.04 -15.19 -13.15
CA LYS A 79 -14.56 -15.34 -14.53
C LYS A 79 -15.28 -14.27 -15.34
N GLU A 80 -14.53 -13.48 -16.09
CA GLU A 80 -15.00 -12.43 -17.01
C GLU A 80 -15.27 -11.04 -16.37
N ARG A 81 -14.21 -10.37 -15.91
CA ARG A 81 -13.99 -8.98 -16.33
C ARG A 81 -12.71 -8.94 -17.16
N ASN A 82 -12.84 -8.36 -18.35
CA ASN A 82 -11.87 -8.42 -19.44
C ASN A 82 -10.45 -8.03 -19.00
N GLY A 83 -9.57 -9.00 -18.71
CA GLY A 83 -8.11 -8.98 -18.92
C GLY A 83 -7.26 -7.77 -18.47
N GLN A 84 -7.82 -6.76 -17.81
CA GLN A 84 -7.16 -5.50 -17.44
C GLN A 84 -6.99 -5.34 -15.92
N ASP A 85 -7.59 -6.23 -15.12
CA ASP A 85 -7.67 -6.10 -13.66
C ASP A 85 -6.48 -6.74 -12.92
N ALA A 86 -5.40 -7.11 -13.63
CA ALA A 86 -4.18 -7.65 -13.05
C ALA A 86 -3.25 -6.58 -12.41
N ASN A 87 -3.74 -5.36 -12.19
CA ASN A 87 -2.94 -4.17 -11.84
C ASN A 87 -2.97 -3.80 -10.34
N GLY A 88 -3.07 -4.77 -9.42
CA GLY A 88 -2.91 -4.50 -7.97
C GLY A 88 -4.14 -3.95 -7.24
N PHE A 89 -5.33 -3.92 -7.89
CA PHE A 89 -6.58 -3.58 -7.23
C PHE A 89 -7.23 -4.81 -6.58
N LYS A 90 -7.73 -4.65 -5.35
CA LYS A 90 -8.58 -5.64 -4.68
C LYS A 90 -9.98 -5.08 -4.51
N TYR A 91 -10.93 -5.70 -5.20
CA TYR A 91 -12.35 -5.42 -5.05
C TYR A 91 -12.91 -6.26 -3.89
N ASN A 92 -13.35 -5.58 -2.84
CA ASN A 92 -14.11 -6.19 -1.75
C ASN A 92 -15.60 -5.88 -1.98
N GLU A 93 -16.41 -6.93 -2.11
CA GLU A 93 -17.85 -6.80 -2.24
C GLU A 93 -18.53 -7.41 -1.00
N PHE A 94 -19.38 -6.61 -0.36
CA PHE A 94 -20.09 -6.97 0.87
C PHE A 94 -21.60 -6.95 0.60
N LEU A 95 -22.24 -8.11 0.70
CA LEU A 95 -23.70 -8.21 0.70
C LEU A 95 -24.20 -8.15 2.15
N ILE A 96 -24.84 -7.04 2.50
CA ILE A 96 -25.30 -6.72 3.86
C ILE A 96 -26.84 -6.84 3.90
N PRO A 97 -27.44 -7.68 4.77
CA PRO A 97 -28.88 -7.92 4.81
C PRO A 97 -29.64 -6.80 5.54
N VAL A 98 -29.55 -5.60 4.98
CA VAL A 98 -30.30 -4.41 5.38
C VAL A 98 -30.99 -3.83 4.16
N ASP A 99 -32.16 -3.24 4.38
CA ASP A 99 -33.02 -2.77 3.30
C ASP A 99 -33.13 -1.23 3.24
N LYS A 100 -32.45 -0.56 4.19
CA LYS A 100 -32.27 0.88 4.24
C LYS A 100 -31.07 1.32 3.38
N PRO A 101 -31.16 2.49 2.71
CA PRO A 101 -30.03 3.09 2.01
C PRO A 101 -28.87 3.43 2.95
N ILE A 102 -27.68 2.92 2.62
CA ILE A 102 -26.44 3.18 3.36
C ILE A 102 -25.90 4.56 2.96
N ARG A 103 -25.31 5.29 3.92
CA ARG A 103 -24.66 6.60 3.74
C ARG A 103 -23.15 6.53 3.95
N ALA A 104 -22.72 5.73 4.92
CA ALA A 104 -21.31 5.48 5.21
C ALA A 104 -21.15 4.12 5.90
N LEU A 105 -19.93 3.59 5.85
CA LEU A 105 -19.57 2.34 6.51
C LEU A 105 -18.27 2.55 7.28
N ASP A 106 -18.29 2.18 8.56
CA ASP A 106 -17.09 2.04 9.35
C ASP A 106 -16.49 0.65 9.10
N PHE A 107 -15.18 0.62 8.91
CA PHE A 107 -14.40 -0.59 8.77
C PHE A 107 -13.38 -0.71 9.90
N ASP A 108 -13.30 -1.89 10.50
CA ASP A 108 -12.12 -2.33 11.22
C ASP A 108 -11.11 -2.89 10.21
N VAL A 109 -10.12 -2.08 9.87
CA VAL A 109 -9.10 -2.43 8.88
C VAL A 109 -7.94 -3.12 9.60
N LYS A 110 -7.78 -4.42 9.36
CA LYS A 110 -6.66 -5.22 9.88
C LYS A 110 -5.54 -5.25 8.85
N PHE A 111 -4.31 -4.96 9.26
CA PHE A 111 -3.15 -4.94 8.37
C PHE A 111 -1.88 -5.31 9.10
N LYS A 112 -0.84 -5.66 8.34
CA LYS A 112 0.52 -5.79 8.84
C LYS A 112 1.32 -4.54 8.45
N HIS A 113 2.29 -4.15 9.26
CA HIS A 113 3.25 -3.12 8.88
C HIS A 113 4.61 -3.41 9.49
N LYS A 114 5.65 -2.79 8.95
CA LYS A 114 6.95 -2.76 9.61
C LYS A 114 7.12 -1.45 10.36
N GLY A 115 7.41 -1.55 11.65
CA GLY A 115 7.80 -0.41 12.47
C GLY A 115 9.28 -0.08 12.31
N PHE A 116 9.69 1.04 12.90
CA PHE A 116 11.09 1.43 13.04
C PHE A 116 11.48 1.48 14.51
N THR A 117 12.63 0.92 14.85
CA THR A 117 13.23 1.05 16.18
C THR A 117 14.36 2.06 16.14
N GLY A 118 14.33 3.05 17.03
CA GLY A 118 15.40 4.06 17.15
C GLY A 118 16.53 3.59 18.07
N TYR A 119 17.76 3.62 17.57
CA TYR A 119 18.97 3.29 18.33
C TYR A 119 19.81 4.54 18.54
N ARG A 120 20.12 4.83 19.80
CA ARG A 120 20.97 5.95 20.19
C ARG A 120 22.44 5.54 20.13
N LEU A 121 23.26 6.31 19.41
CA LEU A 121 24.72 6.22 19.45
C LEU A 121 25.33 7.56 19.86
N ASP A 122 26.40 7.51 20.65
CA ASP A 122 27.15 8.67 21.10
C ASP A 122 28.64 8.33 21.31
N SER A 123 29.42 9.28 21.83
CA SER A 123 30.86 9.11 22.03
C SER A 123 31.23 7.99 23.02
N VAL A 124 30.29 7.63 23.91
CA VAL A 124 30.44 6.55 24.90
C VAL A 124 29.86 5.25 24.34
N ASN A 125 28.63 5.29 23.85
CA ASN A 125 27.87 4.16 23.33
C ASN A 125 27.96 4.14 21.81
N LYS A 126 29.08 3.64 21.28
CA LYS A 126 29.34 3.64 19.83
C LYS A 126 28.70 2.49 19.06
N ILE A 127 28.20 1.46 19.73
CA ILE A 127 27.68 0.24 19.08
C ILE A 127 26.25 -0.03 19.52
N ALA A 128 25.36 -0.23 18.55
CA ALA A 128 24.00 -0.70 18.75
C ALA A 128 23.83 -2.09 18.14
N LYS A 129 23.36 -3.04 18.95
CA LYS A 129 22.96 -4.37 18.47
C LYS A 129 21.55 -4.29 17.90
N VAL A 130 21.38 -4.81 16.70
CA VAL A 130 20.15 -4.72 15.92
C VAL A 130 19.85 -6.06 15.28
N ASP A 131 18.59 -6.32 14.93
CA ASP A 131 18.31 -7.53 14.16
C ASP A 131 18.94 -7.42 12.77
N GLY A 132 19.73 -8.42 12.38
CA GLY A 132 20.59 -8.37 11.19
C GLY A 132 22.04 -7.92 11.45
N GLY A 133 22.44 -7.59 12.69
CA GLY A 133 23.85 -7.40 13.07
C GLY A 133 24.09 -6.30 14.09
N GLN A 134 24.99 -5.36 13.76
CA GLN A 134 25.30 -4.22 14.62
C GLN A 134 25.56 -2.97 13.79
N ILE A 135 25.24 -1.82 14.37
CA ILE A 135 25.55 -0.50 13.81
C ILE A 135 26.62 0.11 14.69
N GLU A 136 27.69 0.61 14.06
CA GLU A 136 28.83 1.20 14.75
C GLU A 136 29.03 2.65 14.31
N LEU A 137 29.14 3.55 15.28
CA LEU A 137 29.54 4.94 15.11
C LEU A 137 31.06 5.01 14.95
N LEU A 138 31.50 5.34 13.74
CA LEU A 138 32.91 5.43 13.38
C LEU A 138 33.50 6.82 13.66
N SER A 139 32.77 7.87 13.32
CA SER A 139 33.20 9.25 13.56
C SER A 139 32.01 10.19 13.70
N ASN A 140 32.24 11.27 14.45
CA ASN A 140 31.34 12.41 14.59
C ASN A 140 32.20 13.67 14.71
N GLN A 141 32.39 14.37 13.59
CA GLN A 141 33.29 15.52 13.49
C GLN A 141 32.69 16.57 12.57
N ASN A 142 32.70 17.85 12.99
CA ASN A 142 32.23 18.98 12.19
C ASN A 142 30.83 18.80 11.58
N GLY A 143 29.92 18.15 12.32
CA GLY A 143 28.57 17.84 11.83
C GLY A 143 28.50 16.68 10.83
N GLU A 144 29.62 16.05 10.46
CA GLU A 144 29.65 14.79 9.71
C GLU A 144 29.65 13.60 10.69
N VAL A 145 28.60 12.78 10.61
CA VAL A 145 28.49 11.52 11.35
C VAL A 145 28.66 10.36 10.39
N LYS A 146 29.63 9.48 10.66
CA LYS A 146 29.89 8.27 9.88
C LYS A 146 29.55 7.02 10.69
N ILE A 147 28.77 6.13 10.09
CA ILE A 147 28.41 4.83 10.67
C ILE A 147 28.81 3.67 9.75
N SER A 148 28.94 2.48 10.31
CA SER A 148 29.03 1.22 9.56
C SER A 148 28.03 0.19 10.04
N TYR A 149 27.62 -0.69 9.13
CA TYR A 149 26.65 -1.75 9.36
C TYR A 149 26.79 -2.84 8.29
N PRO A 150 26.26 -4.07 8.51
CA PRO A 150 26.21 -5.10 7.48
C PRO A 150 25.40 -4.65 6.25
N GLN A 151 25.90 -4.91 5.04
CA GLN A 151 25.26 -4.46 3.79
C GLN A 151 23.82 -4.98 3.62
N VAL A 152 23.51 -6.16 4.17
CA VAL A 152 22.14 -6.71 4.17
C VAL A 152 21.12 -5.79 4.85
N MET A 153 21.59 -4.82 5.64
CA MET A 153 20.76 -3.81 6.30
C MET A 153 20.56 -2.53 5.48
N ASP A 154 21.18 -2.34 4.30
CA ASP A 154 21.11 -1.10 3.51
C ASP A 154 19.66 -0.60 3.35
N LYS A 155 18.73 -1.50 3.01
CA LYS A 155 17.31 -1.19 2.83
C LYS A 155 16.56 -0.89 4.13
N ARG A 156 17.11 -1.29 5.27
CA ARG A 156 16.46 -1.18 6.58
C ARG A 156 16.95 0.03 7.39
N ILE A 157 18.05 0.67 7.00
CA ILE A 157 18.50 1.90 7.66
C ILE A 157 17.66 3.09 7.17
N GLY A 158 16.64 3.43 7.96
CA GLY A 158 15.76 4.56 7.74
C GLY A 158 16.40 5.90 8.07
N GLU A 159 15.63 6.82 8.62
CA GLU A 159 16.11 8.16 8.94
C GLU A 159 17.15 8.16 10.07
N THR A 160 17.99 9.20 10.06
CA THR A 160 18.98 9.45 11.10
C THR A 160 18.85 10.88 11.61
N HIS A 161 18.65 11.05 12.90
CA HIS A 161 18.45 12.36 13.52
C HIS A 161 19.60 12.67 14.48
N GLY A 162 20.30 13.77 14.24
CA GLY A 162 21.33 14.28 15.13
C GLY A 162 20.72 15.23 16.14
N PHE A 163 21.28 15.26 17.35
CA PHE A 163 20.79 16.13 18.41
C PHE A 163 21.94 16.90 19.05
N TYR A 164 21.64 18.10 19.50
CA TYR A 164 22.49 18.86 20.41
C TYR A 164 22.39 18.31 21.83
N LYS A 165 23.34 18.72 22.70
CA LYS A 165 23.37 18.34 24.11
C LYS A 165 22.13 18.79 24.89
N ASN A 166 21.50 19.89 24.47
CA ASN A 166 20.25 20.39 25.04
C ASN A 166 19.01 19.61 24.59
N GLY A 167 19.16 18.60 23.70
CA GLY A 167 18.08 17.77 23.19
C GLY A 167 17.38 18.32 21.94
N GLU A 168 17.81 19.47 21.40
CA GLU A 168 17.26 20.01 20.16
C GLU A 168 17.73 19.20 18.94
N MET A 169 16.80 18.92 18.04
CA MET A 169 17.09 18.18 16.81
C MET A 169 17.80 19.05 15.77
N LEU A 170 18.88 18.52 15.20
CA LEU A 170 19.64 19.14 14.13
C LEU A 170 18.98 18.96 12.77
N LYS A 171 19.00 20.01 11.95
CA LYS A 171 18.63 19.92 10.54
C LYS A 171 19.64 19.05 9.78
N ASN A 172 19.12 18.08 9.03
CA ASN A 172 19.89 17.23 8.12
C ASN A 172 20.08 17.93 6.76
N SER A 173 21.31 17.96 6.24
CA SER A 173 21.66 18.58 4.94
C SER A 173 22.01 17.57 3.84
N GLY A 174 22.03 16.27 4.15
CA GLY A 174 22.26 15.21 3.17
C GLY A 174 22.79 13.91 3.77
N ARG A 175 22.64 12.83 3.02
CA ARG A 175 23.17 11.50 3.37
C ARG A 175 23.78 10.83 2.15
N THR A 176 24.93 10.19 2.34
CA THR A 176 25.55 9.32 1.34
C THR A 176 25.80 7.94 1.93
N SER A 177 25.70 6.89 1.13
CA SER A 177 26.03 5.51 1.51
C SER A 177 26.84 4.82 0.44
N TYR A 178 27.74 3.92 0.86
CA TYR A 178 28.56 3.12 -0.02
C TYR A 178 28.97 1.81 0.66
N SER A 179 29.14 0.76 -0.13
CA SER A 179 29.62 -0.55 0.36
C SER A 179 31.07 -0.77 -0.06
N VAL A 180 31.88 -1.34 0.83
CA VAL A 180 33.26 -1.71 0.51
C VAL A 180 33.40 -3.24 0.62
N PRO A 181 34.12 -3.91 -0.30
CA PRO A 181 34.46 -5.32 -0.14
C PRO A 181 35.22 -5.57 1.16
N THR A 182 35.17 -6.79 1.67
CA THR A 182 35.92 -7.19 2.88
C THR A 182 37.43 -7.09 2.65
N ILE A 183 38.22 -6.99 3.72
CA ILE A 183 39.70 -6.91 3.64
C ILE A 183 40.26 -8.10 2.84
N GLU A 184 39.78 -9.32 3.12
CA GLU A 184 40.15 -10.54 2.39
C GLU A 184 39.82 -10.45 0.89
N MET A 185 38.64 -9.90 0.53
CA MET A 185 38.25 -9.69 -0.86
C MET A 185 39.11 -8.64 -1.54
N ILE A 186 39.46 -7.55 -0.84
CA ILE A 186 40.38 -6.51 -1.34
C ILE A 186 41.77 -7.12 -1.62
N GLU A 187 42.29 -7.92 -0.70
CA GLU A 187 43.58 -8.60 -0.88
C GLU A 187 43.55 -9.62 -2.02
N TRP A 188 42.46 -10.39 -2.13
CA TRP A 188 42.27 -11.30 -3.25
C TRP A 188 42.18 -10.56 -4.59
N LEU A 189 41.43 -9.46 -4.67
CA LEU A 189 41.33 -8.62 -5.87
C LEU A 189 42.70 -8.06 -6.27
N LYS A 190 43.49 -7.55 -5.30
CA LYS A 190 44.86 -7.06 -5.55
C LYS A 190 45.75 -8.17 -6.14
N LYS A 191 45.79 -9.35 -5.53
CA LYS A 191 46.60 -10.50 -6.01
C LYS A 191 46.12 -11.01 -7.38
N THR A 192 44.81 -11.01 -7.60
CA THR A 192 44.18 -11.41 -8.86
C THR A 192 44.55 -10.44 -9.97
N LEU A 193 44.46 -9.12 -9.72
CA LEU A 193 44.88 -8.09 -10.67
C LEU A 193 46.35 -8.24 -11.08
N THR A 194 47.25 -8.45 -10.11
CA THR A 194 48.67 -8.71 -10.40
C THR A 194 48.89 -9.96 -11.24
N THR A 195 48.06 -11.00 -11.07
CA THR A 195 48.15 -12.23 -11.87
C THR A 195 47.74 -11.99 -13.31
N TYR A 196 46.67 -11.22 -13.52
CA TYR A 196 46.23 -10.82 -14.87
C TYR A 196 47.24 -9.91 -15.56
N GLN A 197 47.82 -8.94 -14.85
CA GLN A 197 48.88 -8.07 -15.38
C GLN A 197 50.07 -8.90 -15.89
N LYS A 198 50.54 -9.88 -15.12
CA LYS A 198 51.59 -10.80 -15.57
C LYS A 198 51.18 -11.65 -16.77
N ALA A 199 49.92 -12.09 -16.85
CA ALA A 199 49.44 -12.81 -18.01
C ALA A 199 49.49 -11.95 -19.27
N VAL A 200 49.12 -10.67 -19.16
CA VAL A 200 49.23 -9.69 -20.26
C VAL A 200 50.70 -9.50 -20.66
N ASP A 201 51.61 -9.31 -19.71
CA ASP A 201 53.06 -9.18 -20.01
C ASP A 201 53.60 -10.41 -20.77
N LEU A 202 53.18 -11.62 -20.38
CA LEU A 202 53.57 -12.87 -21.05
C LEU A 202 52.98 -13.00 -22.46
N ILE A 203 51.77 -12.47 -22.70
CA ILE A 203 51.17 -12.43 -24.03
C ILE A 203 51.96 -11.44 -24.91
N ASP A 204 52.26 -10.25 -24.38
CA ASP A 204 53.00 -9.20 -25.10
C ASP A 204 54.42 -9.67 -25.47
N ASN A 205 55.07 -10.43 -24.58
CA ASN A 205 56.36 -11.07 -24.82
C ASN A 205 56.29 -12.34 -25.70
N LYS A 206 55.10 -12.71 -26.21
CA LYS A 206 54.84 -13.91 -27.03
C LYS A 206 55.19 -15.23 -26.32
N GLU A 207 55.17 -15.26 -25.00
CA GLU A 207 55.36 -16.45 -24.17
C GLU A 207 54.07 -17.26 -24.01
N LEU A 208 52.91 -16.58 -23.93
CA LEU A 208 51.58 -17.20 -24.02
C LEU A 208 50.97 -16.89 -25.39
N LYS A 209 50.87 -17.90 -26.26
CA LYS A 209 50.59 -17.72 -27.71
C LYS A 209 49.17 -18.09 -28.12
N SER A 210 48.43 -18.77 -27.25
CA SER A 210 47.09 -19.27 -27.55
C SER A 210 46.16 -19.07 -26.37
N LYS A 211 44.85 -19.03 -26.64
CA LYS A 211 43.82 -18.98 -25.60
C LYS A 211 43.95 -20.13 -24.59
N GLN A 212 44.27 -21.33 -25.07
CA GLN A 212 44.46 -22.51 -24.20
C GLN A 212 45.62 -22.34 -23.21
N GLU A 213 46.73 -21.74 -23.64
CA GLU A 213 47.88 -21.47 -22.76
C GLU A 213 47.53 -20.40 -21.71
N VAL A 214 46.80 -19.36 -22.10
CA VAL A 214 46.29 -18.34 -21.17
C VAL A 214 45.35 -18.96 -20.14
N ASP A 215 44.39 -19.77 -20.59
CA ASP A 215 43.44 -20.46 -19.71
C ASP A 215 44.18 -21.38 -18.72
N ALA A 216 45.18 -22.14 -19.18
CA ALA A 216 46.00 -23.01 -18.33
C ALA A 216 46.84 -22.23 -17.31
N TYR A 217 47.45 -21.11 -17.73
CA TYR A 217 48.21 -20.23 -16.84
C TYR A 217 47.32 -19.65 -15.73
N LEU A 218 46.17 -19.11 -16.11
CA LEU A 218 45.22 -18.51 -15.17
C LEU A 218 44.64 -19.57 -14.22
N ALA A 219 44.25 -20.75 -14.72
CA ALA A 219 43.74 -21.84 -13.89
C ALA A 219 44.75 -22.28 -12.81
N LYS A 220 46.05 -22.23 -13.10
CA LYS A 220 47.12 -22.59 -12.16
C LYS A 220 47.48 -21.48 -11.17
N LYS A 221 47.34 -20.21 -11.56
CA LYS A 221 47.85 -19.05 -10.79
C LYS A 221 46.78 -18.28 -10.04
N LEU A 222 45.54 -18.30 -10.50
CA LEU A 222 44.45 -17.60 -9.82
C LEU A 222 44.12 -18.27 -8.50
N LEU A 223 44.06 -17.46 -7.44
CA LEU A 223 43.61 -17.90 -6.13
C LEU A 223 42.09 -18.12 -6.15
N LYS A 224 41.62 -19.13 -5.41
CA LYS A 224 40.20 -19.35 -5.19
C LYS A 224 39.58 -18.08 -4.61
N LYS A 225 38.51 -17.60 -5.25
CA LYS A 225 37.76 -16.43 -4.77
C LYS A 225 37.25 -16.70 -3.35
N PRO A 226 37.48 -15.78 -2.38
CA PRO A 226 36.91 -15.91 -1.04
C PRO A 226 35.40 -16.07 -1.14
N ALA A 227 34.81 -16.83 -0.21
CA ALA A 227 33.36 -16.86 -0.06
C ALA A 227 32.86 -15.42 0.13
N GLN A 228 31.65 -15.13 -0.34
CA GLN A 228 31.05 -13.81 -0.15
C GLN A 228 30.74 -13.64 1.34
N SER A 229 31.70 -13.10 2.09
CA SER A 229 31.51 -12.69 3.48
C SER A 229 30.74 -11.38 3.54
N ASP A 230 30.00 -11.17 4.63
CA ASP A 230 29.12 -10.03 4.83
C ASP A 230 29.84 -8.72 4.54
N LYS A 231 29.52 -8.11 3.39
CA LYS A 231 30.05 -6.81 3.00
C LYS A 231 29.64 -5.79 4.06
N LYS A 232 30.54 -4.87 4.39
CA LYS A 232 30.21 -3.72 5.25
C LYS A 232 29.76 -2.56 4.39
N ALA A 233 28.66 -1.95 4.80
CA ALA A 233 28.20 -0.67 4.29
C ALA A 233 28.60 0.45 5.26
N PHE A 234 28.79 1.62 4.69
CA PHE A 234 29.08 2.86 5.39
C PHE A 234 28.06 3.90 5.00
N ALA A 235 27.61 4.71 5.96
CA ALA A 235 26.83 5.89 5.67
C ALA A 235 27.44 7.12 6.34
N LYS A 236 27.37 8.25 5.65
CA LYS A 236 27.67 9.57 6.18
C LYS A 236 26.40 10.40 6.18
N THR A 237 26.09 11.02 7.31
CA THR A 237 25.02 12.02 7.43
C THR A 237 25.62 13.35 7.86
N PHE A 238 25.16 14.44 7.26
CA PHE A 238 25.63 15.79 7.53
C PHE A 238 24.58 16.59 8.28
N TYR A 239 25.01 17.28 9.33
CA TYR A 239 24.17 18.10 10.20
C TYR A 239 24.67 19.53 10.26
N ALA A 240 23.75 20.47 10.55
CA ALA A 240 24.04 21.91 10.59
C ALA A 240 24.99 22.35 11.72
N GLY A 241 25.37 21.46 12.64
CA GLY A 241 26.18 21.78 13.80
C GLY A 241 26.75 20.53 14.48
N PRO A 242 27.50 20.69 15.59
CA PRO A 242 28.07 19.58 16.34
C PRO A 242 26.97 18.66 16.89
N VAL A 243 27.09 17.37 16.60
CA VAL A 243 26.17 16.34 17.08
C VAL A 243 26.64 15.84 18.44
N ASP A 244 25.79 15.89 19.45
CA ASP A 244 26.03 15.26 20.76
C ASP A 244 25.77 13.75 20.68
N HIS A 245 24.62 13.38 20.12
CA HIS A 245 24.23 11.99 19.87
C HIS A 245 23.37 11.89 18.61
N ILE A 246 23.32 10.69 18.06
CA ILE A 246 22.52 10.36 16.87
C ILE A 246 21.50 9.27 17.19
N MET A 247 20.28 9.45 16.70
CA MET A 247 19.26 8.42 16.63
C MET A 247 19.24 7.82 15.23
N ILE A 248 19.37 6.50 15.15
CA ILE A 248 19.34 5.75 13.89
C ILE A 248 18.09 4.87 13.93
N TYR A 249 17.16 5.10 13.00
CA TYR A 249 15.93 4.33 12.90
C TYR A 249 16.13 3.15 11.97
N VAL A 250 15.94 1.94 12.48
CA VAL A 250 16.09 0.69 11.73
C VAL A 250 14.73 0.04 11.56
N GLU A 251 14.37 -0.29 10.32
CA GLU A 251 13.16 -1.04 10.01
C GLU A 251 13.22 -2.42 10.69
N ASN A 252 12.16 -2.75 11.42
CA ASN A 252 12.00 -4.04 12.07
C ASN A 252 11.90 -5.15 11.02
N SER A 253 12.61 -6.25 11.22
CA SER A 253 12.60 -7.38 10.27
C SER A 253 11.25 -8.08 10.18
N LYS A 254 10.54 -8.17 11.32
CA LYS A 254 9.25 -8.85 11.44
C LYS A 254 8.13 -7.82 11.38
N PRO A 255 7.19 -7.97 10.43
CA PRO A 255 5.98 -7.17 10.43
C PRO A 255 5.15 -7.45 11.70
N GLU A 256 4.51 -6.42 12.20
CA GLU A 256 3.54 -6.50 13.30
C GLU A 256 2.13 -6.28 12.78
N SER A 257 1.13 -6.80 13.50
CA SER A 257 -0.28 -6.66 13.12
C SER A 257 -0.93 -5.50 13.84
N ALA A 258 -1.71 -4.72 13.12
CA ALA A 258 -2.47 -3.60 13.66
C ALA A 258 -3.91 -3.63 13.16
N THR A 259 -4.80 -2.94 13.89
CA THR A 259 -6.17 -2.67 13.47
C THR A 259 -6.46 -1.19 13.62
N LYS A 260 -7.06 -0.57 12.60
CA LYS A 260 -7.51 0.82 12.65
C LYS A 260 -8.94 0.95 12.15
N LYS A 261 -9.73 1.77 12.82
CA LYS A 261 -11.06 2.15 12.36
C LYS A 261 -10.97 3.21 11.26
N VAL A 262 -11.71 3.01 10.19
CA VAL A 262 -11.83 3.95 9.09
C VAL A 262 -13.30 4.08 8.70
N THR A 263 -13.81 5.31 8.64
CA THR A 263 -15.14 5.60 8.08
C THR A 263 -14.99 5.99 6.62
N LEU A 264 -15.66 5.25 5.74
CA LEU A 264 -15.78 5.57 4.32
C LEU A 264 -17.21 6.02 4.01
N LYS A 265 -17.33 7.17 3.36
CA LYS A 265 -18.61 7.72 2.94
C LYS A 265 -18.88 7.30 1.50
N LEU A 266 -20.15 7.03 1.19
CA LEU A 266 -20.57 6.86 -0.19
C LEU A 266 -20.35 8.17 -0.95
N HIS A 267 -19.87 8.05 -2.17
CA HIS A 267 -19.62 9.18 -3.05
C HIS A 267 -20.93 9.94 -3.33
N LYS A 268 -20.89 11.27 -3.31
CA LYS A 268 -22.09 12.10 -3.57
C LYS A 268 -22.45 12.17 -5.06
N ASP A 269 -21.49 11.98 -5.97
CA ASP A 269 -21.71 12.15 -7.41
C ASP A 269 -22.27 10.91 -8.11
N ASP A 270 -22.28 9.73 -7.45
CA ASP A 270 -22.85 8.53 -8.06
C ASP A 270 -24.34 8.40 -7.73
N ARG A 271 -25.14 9.10 -8.54
CA ARG A 271 -26.43 8.64 -9.10
C ARG A 271 -27.55 8.16 -8.16
N GLU A 272 -27.47 8.34 -6.83
CA GLU A 272 -28.52 7.82 -5.93
C GLU A 272 -28.93 8.73 -4.76
N SER A 273 -28.35 9.91 -4.60
CA SER A 273 -28.73 10.83 -3.52
C SER A 273 -29.06 12.21 -4.07
N PHE A 274 -30.23 12.38 -4.65
CA PHE A 274 -30.77 13.72 -4.77
C PHE A 274 -31.01 14.29 -3.37
N ASN A 275 -30.82 15.60 -3.19
CA ASN A 275 -31.01 16.31 -1.92
C ASN A 275 -32.43 16.17 -1.31
N GLU A 276 -33.31 15.37 -1.93
CA GLU A 276 -34.67 15.07 -1.50
C GLU A 276 -34.81 13.75 -0.72
N GLY A 277 -33.74 12.94 -0.55
CA GLY A 277 -33.77 11.72 0.29
C GLY A 277 -34.46 10.51 -0.37
N TYR A 278 -34.39 10.43 -1.69
CA TYR A 278 -34.90 9.32 -2.50
C TYR A 278 -33.75 8.51 -3.12
N PHE A 279 -33.89 7.19 -3.09
CA PHE A 279 -32.84 6.26 -3.52
C PHE A 279 -33.42 5.27 -4.52
N VAL A 280 -32.67 4.97 -5.58
CA VAL A 280 -33.01 3.88 -6.49
C VAL A 280 -32.81 2.56 -5.75
N ALA A 281 -33.78 1.65 -5.85
CA ALA A 281 -33.68 0.33 -5.24
C ALA A 281 -34.19 -0.75 -6.18
N LYS A 282 -33.49 -1.88 -6.18
CA LYS A 282 -33.87 -3.10 -6.89
C LYS A 282 -34.57 -4.07 -5.94
N ASP A 283 -35.66 -4.67 -6.38
CA ASP A 283 -36.24 -5.83 -5.70
C ASP A 283 -35.59 -7.13 -6.22
N SER A 284 -34.93 -7.87 -5.32
CA SER A 284 -34.28 -9.14 -5.66
C SER A 284 -35.27 -10.22 -6.12
N LYS A 285 -36.56 -10.12 -5.77
CA LYS A 285 -37.56 -11.15 -6.12
C LYS A 285 -37.97 -11.08 -7.58
N ASN A 286 -38.19 -9.89 -8.12
CA ASN A 286 -38.68 -9.67 -9.49
C ASN A 286 -37.65 -9.03 -10.42
N ASN A 287 -36.47 -8.65 -9.90
CA ASN A 287 -35.41 -7.96 -10.62
C ASN A 287 -35.84 -6.63 -11.27
N LYS A 288 -36.82 -5.94 -10.68
CA LYS A 288 -37.26 -4.61 -11.12
C LYS A 288 -36.80 -3.52 -10.16
N TYR A 289 -36.73 -2.31 -10.69
CA TYR A 289 -36.30 -1.10 -9.99
C TYR A 289 -37.48 -0.22 -9.62
N GLY A 290 -37.37 0.43 -8.46
CA GLY A 290 -38.28 1.43 -7.93
C GLY A 290 -37.51 2.49 -7.14
N ILE A 291 -38.24 3.30 -6.39
CA ILE A 291 -37.68 4.37 -5.54
C ILE A 291 -38.05 4.11 -4.09
N VAL A 292 -37.08 4.23 -3.18
CA VAL A 292 -37.28 4.16 -1.73
C VAL A 292 -36.94 5.47 -1.04
N ASP A 293 -37.52 5.70 0.13
CA ASP A 293 -37.11 6.77 1.05
C ASP A 293 -35.85 6.39 1.86
N ALA A 294 -35.34 7.31 2.65
CA ALA A 294 -34.19 7.09 3.55
C ALA A 294 -34.41 5.98 4.60
N LYS A 295 -35.66 5.62 4.88
CA LYS A 295 -36.04 4.52 5.78
C LYS A 295 -36.18 3.18 5.04
N GLY A 296 -36.00 3.17 3.71
CA GLY A 296 -36.14 1.99 2.86
C GLY A 296 -37.58 1.71 2.40
N ASN A 297 -38.57 2.54 2.70
CA ASN A 297 -39.95 2.29 2.25
C ASN A 297 -40.09 2.61 0.77
N TRP A 298 -40.82 1.78 0.02
CA TRP A 298 -41.13 2.06 -1.37
C TRP A 298 -41.98 3.33 -1.51
N ILE A 299 -41.43 4.33 -2.19
CA ILE A 299 -42.15 5.48 -2.72
C ILE A 299 -42.74 5.11 -4.08
N VAL A 300 -41.94 4.50 -4.96
CA VAL A 300 -42.40 3.93 -6.23
C VAL A 300 -42.09 2.43 -6.23
N ASN A 301 -43.12 1.60 -6.39
CA ASN A 301 -42.96 0.15 -6.39
C ASN A 301 -42.07 -0.35 -7.55
N PRO A 302 -41.33 -1.46 -7.36
CA PRO A 302 -40.40 -1.99 -8.34
C PRO A 302 -41.15 -2.53 -9.57
N THR A 303 -41.14 -1.76 -10.66
CA THR A 303 -41.85 -2.08 -11.92
C THR A 303 -41.03 -1.80 -13.17
N TYR A 304 -39.87 -1.13 -13.02
CA TYR A 304 -39.04 -0.67 -14.12
C TYR A 304 -37.83 -1.58 -14.34
N ASP A 305 -37.31 -1.62 -15.55
CA ASP A 305 -36.13 -2.43 -15.89
C ASP A 305 -34.84 -1.82 -15.36
N ASP A 306 -34.77 -0.49 -15.31
CA ASP A 306 -33.66 0.30 -14.77
C ASP A 306 -34.19 1.71 -14.42
N ILE A 307 -33.57 2.38 -13.46
CA ILE A 307 -33.84 3.77 -13.11
C ILE A 307 -32.49 4.44 -12.87
N ARG A 308 -32.23 5.56 -13.56
CA ARG A 308 -31.01 6.34 -13.38
C ARG A 308 -31.35 7.77 -13.01
N ALA A 309 -30.72 8.25 -11.95
CA ALA A 309 -30.72 9.67 -11.60
C ALA A 309 -30.01 10.51 -12.68
N GLU A 310 -30.67 11.55 -13.19
CA GLU A 310 -30.08 12.52 -14.12
C GLU A 310 -29.80 13.87 -13.45
N SER A 311 -30.79 14.38 -12.70
CA SER A 311 -30.70 15.63 -11.95
C SER A 311 -31.76 15.63 -10.85
N GLU A 312 -31.72 16.58 -9.92
CA GLU A 312 -32.67 16.65 -8.80
C GLU A 312 -34.13 16.46 -9.26
N GLY A 313 -34.78 15.42 -8.71
CA GLY A 313 -36.16 15.04 -9.03
C GLY A 313 -36.40 14.46 -10.43
N LYS A 314 -35.38 14.28 -11.29
CA LYS A 314 -35.48 13.75 -12.66
C LYS A 314 -34.70 12.44 -12.83
N PHE A 315 -35.37 11.47 -13.44
CA PHE A 315 -34.87 10.11 -13.59
C PHE A 315 -35.09 9.60 -15.00
N SER A 316 -34.05 9.00 -15.59
CA SER A 316 -34.19 8.15 -16.77
C SER A 316 -34.77 6.81 -16.35
N VAL A 317 -36.01 6.56 -16.74
CA VAL A 317 -36.78 5.37 -16.38
C VAL A 317 -36.85 4.45 -17.59
N TYR A 318 -36.41 3.20 -17.43
CA TYR A 318 -36.36 2.24 -18.52
C TYR A 318 -37.47 1.20 -18.42
N GLN A 319 -38.22 1.02 -19.52
CA GLN A 319 -39.22 -0.03 -19.69
C GLN A 319 -39.03 -0.70 -21.04
N ASN A 320 -38.84 -2.01 -21.07
CA ASN A 320 -38.53 -2.81 -22.25
C ASN A 320 -37.38 -2.20 -23.09
N ARG A 321 -36.31 -1.76 -22.42
CA ARG A 321 -35.13 -1.08 -23.00
C ARG A 321 -35.36 0.32 -23.59
N ILE A 322 -36.55 0.90 -23.43
CA ILE A 322 -36.81 2.30 -23.80
C ILE A 322 -36.62 3.16 -22.55
N GLY A 323 -35.61 4.01 -22.55
CA GLY A 323 -35.36 5.00 -21.50
C GLY A 323 -36.11 6.30 -21.77
N ARG A 324 -36.83 6.82 -20.79
CA ARG A 324 -37.46 8.14 -20.84
C ARG A 324 -37.15 8.93 -19.59
N VAL A 325 -36.76 10.19 -19.75
CA VAL A 325 -36.58 11.08 -18.61
C VAL A 325 -37.95 11.48 -18.07
N ARG A 326 -38.17 11.22 -16.80
CA ARG A 326 -39.42 11.51 -16.07
C ARG A 326 -39.12 12.26 -14.78
N LYS A 327 -40.06 13.06 -14.32
CA LYS A 327 -40.00 13.66 -12.98
C LYS A 327 -40.59 12.71 -11.95
N LEU A 328 -39.97 12.61 -10.78
CA LEU A 328 -40.56 11.92 -9.65
C LEU A 328 -41.66 12.78 -9.02
N ASP A 329 -42.87 12.24 -8.97
CA ASP A 329 -43.97 12.75 -8.18
C ASP A 329 -44.08 11.89 -6.92
N ALA A 330 -43.29 12.26 -5.90
CA ALA A 330 -43.19 11.50 -4.66
C ALA A 330 -44.51 11.51 -3.86
N LEU A 331 -45.30 12.59 -3.95
CA LEU A 331 -46.60 12.70 -3.29
C LEU A 331 -47.58 11.66 -3.84
N ASN A 332 -47.65 11.55 -5.17
CA ASN A 332 -48.51 10.58 -5.85
C ASN A 332 -47.81 9.25 -6.12
N LYS A 333 -46.59 9.04 -5.59
CA LYS A 333 -45.85 7.77 -5.64
C LYS A 333 -45.64 7.23 -7.06
N LYS A 334 -45.37 8.11 -8.03
CA LYS A 334 -45.25 7.77 -9.45
C LYS A 334 -44.23 8.63 -10.19
N PHE A 335 -43.87 8.21 -11.39
CA PHE A 335 -43.17 9.04 -12.34
C PHE A 335 -44.17 9.75 -13.27
N VAL A 336 -43.89 11.01 -13.61
CA VAL A 336 -44.65 11.80 -14.57
C VAL A 336 -43.76 12.18 -15.75
N ASP A 337 -44.30 12.10 -16.96
CA ASP A 337 -43.57 12.52 -18.15
C ASP A 337 -43.27 14.02 -18.07
N LEU A 338 -42.08 14.42 -18.50
CA LEU A 338 -41.75 15.81 -18.71
C LEU A 338 -42.44 16.22 -20.02
N SER A 339 -43.50 17.03 -19.94
CA SER A 339 -44.11 17.63 -21.14
C SER A 339 -43.08 18.51 -21.85
N ASP A 340 -42.99 18.39 -23.17
CA ASP A 340 -42.15 19.23 -24.04
C ASP A 340 -42.45 20.73 -23.90
#